data_AF-A0A100JYE8-F1
#
_entry.id   AF-A0A100JYE8-F1
#
_cell.length_a   1.000
_cell.length_b   1.000
_cell.length_c   1.000
_cell.angle_alpha   90.00
_cell.angle_beta   90.00
_cell.angle_gamma   90.00
#
_symmetry.space_group_name_H-M   'P 1'
#
loop_
_entity.id
_entity.type
_entity.pdbx_description
1 polymer ?
#
loop_
_entity_poly.entity_id
_entity_poly.type
_entity_poly.pdbx_seq_one_letter_code
_entity_poly.pdbx_strand_id
1 'polypeptide(L)'
;MGWLSAGDGYEVALVEGRVAARATSGRAAGRQLKSLPKALKDHPEVDRLRRFAEWLDRHAAACVTQVDAWMVSSLPVPTGLLARVWPDEAWQAALRDLAVVGDDPDEVGFLRGATDSGELRVVNLDGETVRLSPRTVTLPHPVLLPDLDDIREFAAELGIVQRVEQIHRATWRRPADLAAKATQVRDFTGGRFRSRFALAARATSLGYRVSGGYATARVRDGERTVEASVWIGEPYWDDEVETGSLTWQDQDGRALPLADVGPVAWSEGMRMASALHAGRVIEEGKDA
;
A
#
# COMPACT_ATOMS: atom_id res chain seq x y z
N MET A 1 23.64 6.37 -11.87
CA MET A 1 23.52 6.56 -13.33
C MET A 1 24.65 7.44 -13.86
N GLY A 2 25.05 7.26 -15.11
CA GLY A 2 26.10 8.05 -15.76
C GLY A 2 25.60 9.37 -16.35
N TRP A 3 26.54 10.29 -16.61
CA TRP A 3 26.30 11.53 -17.34
C TRP A 3 26.34 11.28 -18.85
N LEU A 4 25.37 11.82 -19.58
CA LEU A 4 25.19 11.65 -21.03
C LEU A 4 25.49 12.97 -21.73
N SER A 5 26.24 12.93 -22.84
CA SER A 5 26.49 14.13 -23.65
C SER A 5 25.18 14.68 -24.24
N ALA A 6 24.94 15.98 -24.08
CA ALA A 6 23.75 16.67 -24.58
C ALA A 6 24.08 17.79 -25.60
N GLY A 7 25.29 17.76 -26.17
CA GLY A 7 25.79 18.81 -27.06
C GLY A 7 26.18 20.09 -26.34
N ASP A 8 26.73 21.05 -27.08
CA ASP A 8 27.03 22.43 -26.65
C ASP A 8 27.83 22.57 -25.35
N GLY A 9 28.69 21.60 -25.05
CA GLY A 9 29.51 21.61 -23.83
C GLY A 9 28.74 21.26 -22.56
N TYR A 10 27.64 20.51 -22.67
CA TYR A 10 26.86 20.02 -21.55
C TYR A 10 26.72 18.50 -21.52
N GLU A 11 26.62 17.99 -20.31
CA GLU A 11 26.15 16.64 -20.03
C GLU A 11 24.89 16.70 -19.16
N VAL A 12 24.01 15.72 -19.33
CA VAL A 12 22.77 15.55 -18.56
C VAL A 12 22.73 14.19 -17.90
N ALA A 13 22.09 14.11 -16.74
CA ALA A 13 21.88 12.87 -16.00
C ALA A 13 20.57 12.93 -15.24
N LEU A 14 20.05 11.77 -14.83
CA LEU A 14 19.03 11.71 -13.79
C LEU A 14 19.70 11.72 -12.41
N VAL A 15 19.42 12.75 -11.62
CA VAL A 15 19.90 12.92 -10.25
C VAL A 15 18.67 13.12 -9.37
N GLU A 16 18.46 12.25 -8.39
CA GLU A 16 17.32 12.33 -7.46
C GLU A 16 15.97 12.45 -8.19
N GLY A 17 15.76 11.65 -9.23
CA GLY A 17 14.53 11.64 -10.03
C GLY A 17 14.34 12.85 -10.95
N ARG A 18 15.32 13.76 -11.04
CA ARG A 18 15.24 14.96 -11.89
C ARG A 18 16.38 15.03 -12.89
N VAL A 19 16.08 15.61 -14.06
CA VAL A 19 17.11 15.85 -15.07
C VAL A 19 18.00 17.01 -14.61
N ALA A 20 19.25 16.69 -14.34
CA ALA A 20 20.29 17.65 -14.01
C ALA A 20 21.24 17.84 -15.19
N ALA A 21 21.87 19.01 -15.28
CA ALA A 21 22.90 19.30 -16.27
C ALA A 21 24.20 19.73 -15.57
N ARG A 22 25.33 19.46 -16.22
CA ARG A 22 26.64 20.01 -15.85
C ARG A 22 27.37 20.48 -17.10
N ALA A 23 28.20 21.51 -16.96
CA ALA A 23 29.09 21.92 -18.04
C ALA A 23 30.27 20.95 -18.16
N THR A 24 30.74 20.69 -19.38
CA THR A 24 31.94 19.87 -19.65
C THR A 24 33.21 20.72 -19.81
N SER A 25 33.07 22.04 -19.92
CA SER A 25 34.19 22.96 -20.11
C SER A 25 34.04 24.24 -19.26
N GLY A 26 35.14 24.98 -19.11
CA GLY A 26 35.21 26.22 -18.33
C GLY A 26 35.36 26.01 -16.82
N ARG A 27 35.29 27.11 -16.06
CA ARG A 27 35.58 27.14 -14.60
C ARG A 27 34.62 26.29 -13.75
N ALA A 28 33.45 25.97 -14.27
CA ALA A 28 32.43 25.17 -13.60
C ALA A 28 32.32 23.73 -14.17
N ALA A 29 33.30 23.30 -14.98
CA ALA A 29 33.29 21.97 -15.57
C ALA A 29 33.13 20.87 -14.50
N GLY A 30 32.25 19.90 -14.79
CA GLY A 30 31.96 18.78 -13.90
C GLY A 30 30.99 19.09 -12.76
N ARG A 31 30.69 20.37 -12.47
CA ARG A 31 29.76 20.74 -11.39
C ARG A 31 28.31 20.76 -11.89
N GLN A 32 27.42 20.11 -11.15
CA GLN A 32 25.98 20.19 -11.39
C GLN A 32 25.47 21.64 -11.31
N LEU A 33 24.70 22.03 -12.32
CA LEU A 33 24.04 23.32 -12.42
C LEU A 33 22.77 23.35 -11.57
N LYS A 34 22.40 24.53 -11.09
CA LYS A 34 21.17 24.73 -10.29
C LYS A 34 19.89 24.56 -11.11
N SER A 35 19.97 24.82 -12.41
CA SER A 35 18.83 24.75 -13.32
C SER A 35 19.27 24.23 -14.67
N LEU A 36 18.32 23.64 -15.40
CA LEU A 36 18.54 23.18 -16.77
C LEU A 36 18.68 24.40 -17.70
N PRO A 37 19.78 24.53 -18.46
CA PRO A 37 19.94 25.55 -19.49
C PRO A 37 18.78 25.54 -20.49
N LYS A 38 18.37 26.73 -20.97
CA LYS A 38 17.25 26.85 -21.92
C LYS A 38 17.48 26.08 -23.21
N ALA A 39 18.73 26.03 -23.70
CA ALA A 39 19.12 25.28 -24.89
C ALA A 39 18.89 23.77 -24.77
N LEU A 40 18.87 23.22 -23.56
CA LEU A 40 18.69 21.78 -23.32
C LEU A 40 17.24 21.38 -23.08
N LYS A 41 16.30 22.34 -22.97
CA LYS A 41 14.92 22.04 -22.53
C LYS A 41 14.19 21.07 -23.44
N ASP A 42 14.43 21.18 -24.75
CA ASP A 42 13.80 20.39 -25.80
C ASP A 42 14.82 19.41 -26.43
N HIS A 43 15.93 19.16 -25.73
CA HIS A 43 16.95 18.24 -26.22
C HIS A 43 16.46 16.78 -26.08
N PRO A 44 16.63 15.91 -27.09
CA PRO A 44 16.12 14.54 -27.07
C PRO A 44 16.54 13.72 -25.84
N GLU A 45 17.78 13.87 -25.38
CA GLU A 45 18.27 13.17 -24.17
C GLU A 45 17.59 13.67 -22.88
N VAL A 46 17.23 14.94 -22.80
CA VAL A 46 16.46 15.47 -21.66
C VAL A 46 15.07 14.86 -21.63
N ASP A 47 14.40 14.78 -22.78
CA ASP A 47 13.07 14.16 -22.87
C ASP A 47 13.10 12.65 -22.64
N ARG A 48 14.18 11.98 -23.02
CA ARG A 48 14.41 10.56 -22.68
C ARG A 48 14.55 10.37 -21.17
N LEU A 49 15.34 11.21 -20.50
CA LEU A 49 15.53 11.14 -19.05
C LEU A 49 14.25 11.49 -18.27
N ARG A 50 13.45 12.45 -18.75
CA ARG A 50 12.13 12.78 -18.15
C ARG A 50 11.18 11.59 -18.21
N ARG A 51 10.99 10.99 -19.40
CA ARG A 51 10.15 9.80 -19.55
C ARG A 51 10.67 8.61 -18.73
N PHE A 52 11.98 8.48 -18.60
CA PHE A 52 12.57 7.46 -17.75
C PHE A 52 12.29 7.71 -16.27
N ALA A 53 12.35 8.95 -15.79
CA ALA A 53 11.96 9.31 -14.43
C ALA A 53 10.48 8.99 -14.15
N GLU A 54 9.58 9.38 -15.06
CA GLU A 54 8.15 9.06 -14.97
C GLU A 54 7.89 7.55 -14.95
N TRP A 55 8.70 6.78 -15.69
CA TRP A 55 8.62 5.32 -15.66
C TRP A 55 9.11 4.76 -14.31
N LEU A 56 10.22 5.26 -13.77
CA LEU A 56 10.73 4.87 -12.46
C LEU A 56 9.72 5.16 -11.34
N ASP A 57 9.06 6.31 -11.37
CA ASP A 57 8.02 6.66 -10.39
C ASP A 57 6.83 5.70 -10.47
N ARG A 58 6.37 5.37 -11.68
CA ARG A 58 5.30 4.38 -11.88
C ARG A 58 5.71 2.98 -11.45
N HIS A 59 6.96 2.59 -11.71
CA HIS A 59 7.52 1.31 -11.29
C HIS A 59 7.57 1.21 -9.76
N ALA A 60 8.09 2.24 -9.08
CA ALA A 60 8.10 2.32 -7.63
C ALA A 60 6.70 2.23 -7.02
N ALA A 61 5.72 2.95 -7.59
CA ALA A 61 4.33 2.85 -7.17
C ALA A 61 3.77 1.43 -7.37
N ALA A 62 4.05 0.79 -8.51
CA ALA A 62 3.60 -0.57 -8.80
C ALA A 62 4.21 -1.61 -7.84
N CYS A 63 5.50 -1.48 -7.49
CA CYS A 63 6.15 -2.31 -6.48
C CYS A 63 5.44 -2.20 -5.12
N VAL A 64 5.16 -0.98 -4.65
CA VAL A 64 4.44 -0.75 -3.39
C VAL A 64 3.05 -1.38 -3.44
N THR A 65 2.29 -1.18 -4.52
CA THR A 65 0.97 -1.82 -4.69
C THR A 65 1.06 -3.35 -4.66
N GLN A 66 2.08 -3.93 -5.29
CA GLN A 66 2.22 -5.38 -5.33
C GLN A 66 2.59 -5.97 -3.96
N VAL A 67 3.43 -5.27 -3.19
CA VAL A 67 3.80 -5.68 -1.83
C VAL A 67 2.64 -5.46 -0.85
N ASP A 68 1.87 -4.37 -0.97
CA ASP A 68 0.62 -4.19 -0.20
C ASP A 68 -0.37 -5.33 -0.49
N ALA A 69 -0.49 -5.77 -1.75
CA ALA A 69 -1.33 -6.91 -2.10
C ALA A 69 -0.85 -8.24 -1.46
N TRP A 70 0.46 -8.47 -1.40
CA TRP A 70 1.01 -9.62 -0.66
C TRP A 70 0.70 -9.53 0.83
N MET A 71 0.85 -8.33 1.41
CA MET A 71 0.59 -8.08 2.82
C MET A 71 -0.90 -8.26 3.18
N VAL A 72 -1.80 -7.66 2.40
CA VAL A 72 -3.25 -7.74 2.65
C VAL A 72 -3.76 -9.17 2.48
N SER A 73 -3.17 -9.95 1.58
CA SER A 73 -3.57 -11.34 1.36
C SER A 73 -2.90 -12.34 2.31
N SER A 74 -1.85 -11.92 3.03
CA SER A 74 -0.98 -12.76 3.86
C SER A 74 -0.55 -14.06 3.18
N LEU A 75 -0.42 -14.04 1.85
CA LEU A 75 -0.06 -15.25 1.09
C LEU A 75 1.43 -15.56 1.26
N PRO A 76 1.81 -16.85 1.28
CA PRO A 76 3.21 -17.24 1.22
C PRO A 76 3.89 -16.69 -0.03
N VAL A 77 4.97 -15.94 0.17
CA VAL A 77 5.83 -15.38 -0.86
C VAL A 77 7.12 -16.21 -0.94
N PRO A 78 7.46 -16.79 -2.09
CA PRO A 78 8.71 -17.53 -2.26
C PRO A 78 9.93 -16.66 -1.94
N THR A 79 10.83 -17.16 -1.09
CA THR A 79 12.06 -16.42 -0.74
C THR A 79 12.98 -16.23 -1.95
N GLY A 80 12.95 -17.17 -2.90
CA GLY A 80 13.61 -17.04 -4.20
C GLY A 80 13.01 -15.95 -5.10
N LEU A 81 11.74 -15.56 -4.92
CA LEU A 81 11.17 -14.38 -5.58
C LEU A 81 11.71 -13.11 -4.95
N LEU A 82 11.73 -13.03 -3.61
CA LEU A 82 12.30 -11.89 -2.88
C LEU A 82 13.77 -11.66 -3.27
N ALA A 83 14.57 -12.71 -3.35
CA ALA A 83 15.95 -12.65 -3.84
C ALA A 83 16.08 -12.06 -5.25
N ARG A 84 15.20 -12.46 -6.17
CA ARG A 84 15.24 -11.96 -7.57
C ARG A 84 14.90 -10.49 -7.69
N VAL A 85 13.99 -9.99 -6.85
CA VAL A 85 13.55 -8.59 -6.91
C VAL A 85 14.40 -7.67 -6.03
N TRP A 86 15.12 -8.20 -5.04
CA TRP A 86 15.92 -7.42 -4.09
C TRP A 86 16.98 -6.48 -4.70
N PRO A 87 17.63 -6.82 -5.84
CA PRO A 87 18.58 -5.91 -6.49
C PRO A 87 17.94 -4.67 -7.10
N ASP A 88 16.63 -4.69 -7.36
CA ASP A 88 15.88 -3.54 -7.85
C ASP A 88 15.56 -2.59 -6.68
N GLU A 89 16.06 -1.35 -6.75
CA GLU A 89 15.91 -0.35 -5.70
C GLU A 89 14.44 -0.04 -5.37
N ALA A 90 13.53 -0.10 -6.35
CA ALA A 90 12.11 0.15 -6.13
C ALA A 90 11.46 -0.99 -5.33
N TRP A 91 11.80 -2.23 -5.66
CA TRP A 91 11.36 -3.40 -4.89
C TRP A 91 11.97 -3.45 -3.50
N GLN A 92 13.27 -3.19 -3.40
CA GLN A 92 13.97 -3.11 -2.12
C GLN A 92 13.35 -2.06 -1.22
N ALA A 93 13.04 -0.87 -1.74
CA ALA A 93 12.39 0.18 -0.96
C ALA A 93 10.98 -0.21 -0.51
N ALA A 94 10.23 -0.96 -1.31
CA ALA A 94 8.90 -1.45 -0.95
C ALA A 94 8.93 -2.57 0.12
N LEU A 95 9.97 -3.43 0.09
CA LEU A 95 10.09 -4.61 0.93
C LEU A 95 10.88 -4.38 2.22
N ARG A 96 11.87 -3.48 2.19
CA ARG A 96 12.73 -3.19 3.33
C ARG A 96 11.87 -2.74 4.51
N ASP A 97 12.23 -3.28 5.67
CA ASP A 97 11.62 -3.03 6.97
C ASP A 97 10.16 -3.48 7.08
N LEU A 98 9.65 -4.31 6.17
CA LEU A 98 8.42 -5.04 6.42
C LEU A 98 8.64 -6.15 7.44
N ALA A 99 7.67 -6.30 8.33
CA ALA A 99 7.57 -7.45 9.21
C ALA A 99 7.29 -8.68 8.34
N VAL A 100 8.15 -9.67 8.44
CA VAL A 100 8.06 -10.96 7.76
C VAL A 100 8.09 -12.08 8.78
N VAL A 101 7.45 -13.18 8.43
CA VAL A 101 7.31 -14.34 9.29
C VAL A 101 7.63 -15.59 8.49
N GLY A 102 8.46 -16.46 9.08
CA GLY A 102 8.96 -17.69 8.48
C GLY A 102 8.05 -18.88 8.72
N ASP A 103 8.64 -20.02 9.05
CA ASP A 103 7.90 -21.24 9.38
C ASP A 103 7.23 -21.16 10.77
N ASP A 104 7.79 -20.37 11.70
CA ASP A 104 7.20 -20.06 12.99
C ASP A 104 6.41 -18.75 12.92
N PRO A 105 5.07 -18.76 13.15
CA PRO A 105 4.23 -17.57 13.10
C PRO A 105 4.54 -16.54 14.20
N ASP A 106 5.17 -16.96 15.30
CA ASP A 106 5.44 -16.10 16.45
C ASP A 106 6.82 -15.41 16.33
N GLU A 107 7.69 -15.88 15.43
CA GLU A 107 9.00 -15.28 15.15
C GLU A 107 8.90 -14.19 14.08
N VAL A 108 8.52 -12.99 14.51
CA VAL A 108 8.47 -11.80 13.64
C VAL A 108 9.85 -11.17 13.50
N GLY A 109 10.22 -10.82 12.27
CA GLY A 109 11.44 -10.04 11.99
C GLY A 109 11.25 -9.00 10.90
N PHE A 110 12.01 -7.91 10.97
CA PHE A 110 12.00 -6.86 9.95
C PHE A 110 13.00 -7.17 8.83
N LEU A 111 12.52 -7.22 7.59
CA LEU A 111 13.32 -7.58 6.43
C LEU A 111 14.40 -6.53 6.10
N ARG A 112 15.68 -6.94 6.13
CA ARG A 112 16.83 -6.07 5.84
C ARG A 112 17.61 -6.47 4.60
N GLY A 113 17.46 -7.71 4.13
CA GLY A 113 18.24 -8.25 3.01
C GLY A 113 17.65 -9.53 2.44
N ALA A 114 17.95 -9.79 1.16
CA ALA A 114 17.85 -11.12 0.57
C ALA A 114 19.13 -11.39 -0.23
N THR A 115 19.67 -12.60 -0.10
CA THR A 115 20.81 -13.07 -0.90
C THR A 115 20.33 -13.68 -2.21
N ASP A 116 21.23 -13.84 -3.19
CA ASP A 116 20.92 -14.51 -4.47
C ASP A 116 20.42 -15.95 -4.29
N SER A 117 20.74 -16.61 -3.18
CA SER A 117 20.30 -17.97 -2.87
C SER A 117 18.90 -18.03 -2.22
N GLY A 118 18.27 -16.89 -1.89
CA GLY A 118 17.00 -16.85 -1.19
C GLY A 118 17.09 -16.81 0.33
N GLU A 119 18.29 -16.69 0.91
CA GLU A 119 18.43 -16.46 2.35
C GLU A 119 18.02 -15.02 2.66
N LEU A 120 17.10 -14.85 3.60
CA LEU A 120 16.65 -13.54 4.06
C LEU A 120 17.44 -13.13 5.30
N ARG A 121 17.84 -11.86 5.34
CA ARG A 121 18.40 -11.23 6.52
C ARG A 121 17.31 -10.39 7.18
N VAL A 122 16.98 -10.71 8.43
CA VAL A 122 15.97 -9.98 9.20
C VAL A 122 16.56 -9.51 10.53
N VAL A 123 15.96 -8.49 11.12
CA VAL A 123 16.23 -8.08 12.51
C VAL A 123 15.02 -8.51 13.34
N ASN A 124 15.23 -9.38 14.32
CA ASN A 124 14.16 -9.81 15.22
C ASN A 124 13.85 -8.73 16.28
N LEU A 125 12.83 -8.97 17.11
CA LEU A 125 12.41 -8.03 18.15
C LEU A 125 13.41 -7.88 19.30
N ASP A 126 14.40 -8.78 19.41
CA ASP A 126 15.54 -8.66 20.34
C ASP A 126 16.67 -7.75 19.80
N GLY A 127 16.53 -7.23 18.57
CA GLY A 127 17.57 -6.43 17.91
C GLY A 127 18.68 -7.25 17.26
N GLU A 128 18.59 -8.57 17.30
CA GLU A 128 19.55 -9.47 16.68
C GLU A 128 19.30 -9.60 15.18
N THR A 129 20.39 -9.65 14.41
CA THR A 129 20.29 -9.94 12.98
C THR A 129 20.33 -11.45 12.75
N VAL A 130 19.19 -12.01 12.36
CA VAL A 130 19.03 -13.44 12.09
C VAL A 130 18.88 -13.71 10.59
N ARG A 131 19.12 -14.96 10.20
CA ARG A 131 19.03 -15.43 8.81
C ARG A 131 17.89 -16.44 8.71
N LEU A 132 16.97 -16.21 7.79
CA LEU A 132 15.88 -17.11 7.48
C LEU A 132 16.14 -17.77 6.13
N SER A 133 16.07 -19.10 6.07
CA SER A 133 16.12 -19.86 4.80
C SER A 133 14.88 -20.75 4.55
N PRO A 134 13.64 -20.33 4.89
CA PRO A 134 12.47 -21.10 4.50
C PRO A 134 12.23 -20.99 2.98
N ARG A 135 11.42 -21.90 2.42
CA ARG A 135 11.04 -21.84 1.00
C ARG A 135 10.14 -20.64 0.69
N THR A 136 9.35 -20.23 1.68
CA THR A 136 8.40 -19.12 1.61
C THR A 136 8.43 -18.36 2.93
N VAL A 137 8.13 -17.07 2.89
CA VAL A 137 7.76 -16.26 4.07
C VAL A 137 6.40 -15.64 3.83
N THR A 138 5.72 -15.22 4.88
CA THR A 138 4.55 -14.34 4.74
C THR A 138 4.93 -12.91 5.07
N LEU A 139 4.22 -11.98 4.44
CA LEU A 139 4.13 -10.59 4.88
C LEU A 139 2.76 -10.51 5.55
N PRO A 140 2.64 -10.76 6.86
CA PRO A 140 1.33 -10.87 7.48
C PRO A 140 0.61 -9.51 7.48
N HIS A 141 -0.69 -9.56 7.23
CA HIS A 141 -1.57 -8.44 7.55
C HIS A 141 -1.43 -8.10 9.05
N PRO A 142 -1.38 -6.82 9.45
CA PRO A 142 -1.11 -6.42 10.84
C PRO A 142 -2.09 -6.99 11.88
N VAL A 143 -3.33 -7.29 11.49
CA VAL A 143 -4.30 -7.95 12.39
C VAL A 143 -3.90 -9.37 12.81
N LEU A 144 -3.00 -10.00 12.04
CA LEU A 144 -2.46 -11.33 12.30
C LEU A 144 -1.12 -11.30 13.04
N LEU A 145 -0.50 -10.12 13.18
CA LEU A 145 0.74 -9.99 13.93
C LEU A 145 0.42 -10.11 15.44
N PRO A 146 1.10 -11.01 16.17
CA PRO A 146 1.05 -11.02 17.63
C PRO A 146 1.68 -9.73 18.15
N ASP A 147 1.16 -9.21 19.27
CA ASP A 147 1.74 -8.07 19.99
C ASP A 147 2.14 -6.90 19.09
N LEU A 148 1.23 -6.52 18.17
CA LEU A 148 1.45 -5.46 17.17
C LEU A 148 1.93 -4.13 17.79
N ASP A 149 1.51 -3.83 19.01
CA ASP A 149 1.93 -2.60 19.70
C ASP A 149 3.41 -2.67 20.11
N ASP A 150 3.89 -3.81 20.61
CA ASP A 150 5.31 -4.04 20.91
C ASP A 150 6.15 -3.99 19.61
N ILE A 151 5.64 -4.58 18.51
CA ILE A 151 6.28 -4.48 17.19
C ILE A 151 6.40 -3.02 16.73
N ARG A 152 5.39 -2.19 16.97
CA ARG A 152 5.40 -0.76 16.62
C ARG A 152 6.36 0.04 17.49
N GLU A 153 6.41 -0.25 18.78
CA GLU A 153 7.35 0.39 19.72
C GLU A 153 8.78 0.10 19.27
N PHE A 154 9.11 -1.16 19.04
CA PHE A 154 10.43 -1.57 18.56
C PHE A 154 10.77 -0.97 17.18
N ALA A 155 9.79 -0.91 16.27
CA ALA A 155 9.99 -0.26 14.98
C ALA A 155 10.34 1.23 15.12
N ALA A 156 9.70 1.94 16.06
CA ALA A 156 10.02 3.33 16.35
C ALA A 156 11.44 3.50 16.92
N GLU A 157 11.86 2.62 17.83
CA GLU A 157 13.22 2.61 18.39
C GLU A 157 14.31 2.39 17.33
N LEU A 158 14.07 1.49 16.38
CA LEU A 158 14.98 1.23 15.26
C LEU A 158 14.91 2.27 14.13
N GLY A 159 14.01 3.25 14.22
CA GLY A 159 13.79 4.23 13.15
C GLY A 159 13.33 3.59 11.83
N ILE A 160 12.55 2.51 11.92
CA ILE A 160 12.01 1.79 10.77
C ILE A 160 11.02 2.68 10.02
N VAL A 161 11.14 2.72 8.68
CA VAL A 161 10.22 3.43 7.79
C VAL A 161 9.75 2.49 6.70
N GLN A 162 8.44 2.19 6.69
CA GLN A 162 7.84 1.31 5.70
C GLN A 162 7.20 2.12 4.56
N ARG A 163 7.39 1.67 3.32
CA ARG A 163 6.70 2.23 2.13
C ARG A 163 5.28 1.67 1.95
N VAL A 164 5.06 0.46 2.45
CA VAL A 164 3.72 -0.13 2.64
C VAL A 164 3.35 0.09 4.09
N GLU A 165 2.14 0.56 4.37
CA GLU A 165 1.69 0.85 5.74
C GLU A 165 1.41 -0.44 6.54
N GLN A 166 2.31 -1.42 6.63
CA GLN A 166 2.00 -2.69 7.26
C GLN A 166 1.70 -2.52 8.75
N ILE A 167 2.69 -2.12 9.57
CA ILE A 167 2.49 -2.07 11.03
C ILE A 167 1.59 -0.90 11.43
N HIS A 168 1.52 0.16 10.63
CA HIS A 168 0.71 1.36 10.91
C HIS A 168 -0.67 1.33 10.25
N ARG A 169 -0.99 0.34 9.42
CA ARG A 169 -2.34 0.18 8.86
C ARG A 169 -3.33 0.01 10.01
N ALA A 170 -4.42 0.77 9.91
CA ALA A 170 -5.50 0.69 10.86
C ALA A 170 -6.11 -0.72 10.84
N THR A 171 -6.28 -1.31 12.02
CA THR A 171 -6.82 -2.65 12.21
C THR A 171 -8.10 -2.62 13.03
N TRP A 172 -9.03 -3.53 12.71
CA TRP A 172 -10.22 -3.76 13.50
C TRP A 172 -10.27 -5.24 13.87
N ARG A 173 -10.42 -5.52 15.17
CA ARG A 173 -10.70 -6.88 15.64
C ARG A 173 -12.21 -7.11 15.60
N ARG A 174 -12.61 -8.30 15.16
CA ARG A 174 -14.00 -8.72 15.18
C ARG A 174 -14.46 -8.90 16.63
N PRO A 175 -15.58 -8.30 17.07
CA PRO A 175 -16.11 -8.51 18.40
C PRO A 175 -16.44 -10.00 18.65
N ALA A 176 -16.21 -10.47 19.88
CA ALA A 176 -16.45 -11.86 20.25
C ALA A 176 -17.96 -12.15 20.48
N ASP A 177 -18.73 -11.12 20.80
CA ASP A 177 -20.13 -11.15 21.24
C ASP A 177 -21.13 -10.81 20.13
N LEU A 178 -20.75 -11.02 18.86
CA LEU A 178 -21.65 -10.79 17.73
C LEU A 178 -22.88 -11.71 17.79
N ALA A 179 -24.06 -11.13 17.58
CA ALA A 179 -25.29 -11.91 17.47
C ALA A 179 -25.19 -12.91 16.30
N ALA A 180 -25.56 -14.17 16.55
CA ALA A 180 -25.36 -15.28 15.61
C ALA A 180 -25.98 -15.08 14.21
N LYS A 181 -27.02 -14.24 14.10
CA LYS A 181 -27.71 -13.93 12.84
C LYS A 181 -27.38 -12.55 12.28
N ALA A 182 -26.44 -11.82 12.88
CA ALA A 182 -26.02 -10.54 12.34
C ALA A 182 -25.29 -10.76 11.01
N THR A 183 -25.64 -9.96 10.01
CA THR A 183 -25.06 -10.02 8.65
C THR A 183 -24.51 -8.69 8.17
N GLN A 184 -24.62 -7.63 8.99
CA GLN A 184 -24.21 -6.29 8.60
C GLN A 184 -23.73 -5.46 9.79
N VAL A 185 -22.74 -4.60 9.55
CA VAL A 185 -22.29 -3.56 10.48
C VAL A 185 -22.94 -2.23 10.06
N ARG A 186 -23.66 -1.60 10.97
CA ARG A 186 -24.47 -0.40 10.70
C ARG A 186 -23.78 0.92 11.08
N ASP A 187 -22.65 0.85 11.78
CA ASP A 187 -21.93 1.99 12.35
C ASP A 187 -21.57 3.08 11.31
N PHE A 188 -21.48 2.69 10.04
CA PHE A 188 -21.12 3.56 8.93
C PHE A 188 -22.31 3.98 8.06
N THR A 189 -23.55 3.67 8.48
CA THR A 189 -24.77 4.02 7.74
C THR A 189 -25.08 5.52 7.88
N GLY A 190 -25.68 6.13 6.87
CA GLY A 190 -26.19 7.50 6.95
C GLY A 190 -25.14 8.59 6.72
N GLY A 191 -23.94 8.24 6.23
CA GLY A 191 -22.93 9.23 5.87
C GLY A 191 -23.32 9.95 4.58
N ARG A 192 -23.82 11.19 4.69
CA ARG A 192 -24.32 12.00 3.57
C ARG A 192 -23.21 12.52 2.66
N PHE A 193 -23.43 12.46 1.35
CA PHE A 193 -22.58 13.00 0.29
C PHE A 193 -23.40 13.83 -0.69
N ARG A 194 -22.81 14.91 -1.19
CA ARG A 194 -23.47 15.83 -2.13
C ARG A 194 -23.98 15.16 -3.41
N SER A 195 -23.31 14.10 -3.86
CA SER A 195 -23.77 13.25 -4.95
C SER A 195 -23.16 11.87 -4.90
N ARG A 196 -23.80 10.93 -5.59
CA ARG A 196 -23.28 9.58 -5.87
C ARG A 196 -21.87 9.59 -6.45
N PHE A 197 -21.58 10.50 -7.38
CA PHE A 197 -20.29 10.56 -8.07
C PHE A 197 -19.16 10.97 -7.13
N ALA A 198 -19.42 11.86 -6.17
CA ALA A 198 -18.43 12.24 -5.16
C ALA A 198 -18.02 11.03 -4.30
N LEU A 199 -19.00 10.23 -3.87
CA LEU A 199 -18.75 9.01 -3.12
C LEU A 199 -18.05 7.92 -3.97
N ALA A 200 -18.44 7.77 -5.25
CA ALA A 200 -17.75 6.87 -6.19
C ALA A 200 -16.28 7.25 -6.38
N ALA A 201 -16.03 8.54 -6.67
CA ALA A 201 -14.70 9.07 -6.90
C ALA A 201 -13.82 8.88 -5.66
N ARG A 202 -14.38 9.09 -4.46
CA ARG A 202 -13.69 8.79 -3.20
C ARG A 202 -13.33 7.31 -3.13
N ALA A 203 -14.28 6.40 -3.33
CA ALA A 203 -14.00 4.96 -3.29
C ALA A 203 -12.87 4.56 -4.25
N THR A 204 -12.90 5.03 -5.49
CA THR A 204 -11.85 4.76 -6.49
C THR A 204 -10.51 5.39 -6.11
N SER A 205 -10.49 6.62 -5.58
CA SER A 205 -9.26 7.27 -5.11
C SER A 205 -8.58 6.54 -3.94
N LEU A 206 -9.37 5.79 -3.15
CA LEU A 206 -8.90 4.95 -2.06
C LEU A 206 -8.53 3.53 -2.50
N GLY A 207 -8.64 3.23 -3.80
CA GLY A 207 -8.31 1.92 -4.37
C GLY A 207 -9.42 0.87 -4.31
N TYR A 208 -10.65 1.26 -3.91
CA TYR A 208 -11.79 0.35 -3.87
C TYR A 208 -12.47 0.24 -5.23
N ARG A 209 -13.03 -0.94 -5.51
CA ARG A 209 -13.83 -1.16 -6.72
C ARG A 209 -15.20 -0.55 -6.52
N VAL A 210 -15.76 0.02 -7.59
CA VAL A 210 -17.17 0.39 -7.65
C VAL A 210 -17.86 -0.56 -8.63
N SER A 211 -18.90 -1.26 -8.17
CA SER A 211 -19.69 -2.18 -8.97
C SER A 211 -21.17 -1.98 -8.67
N GLY A 212 -21.94 -1.56 -9.69
CA GLY A 212 -23.34 -1.18 -9.51
C GLY A 212 -23.50 -0.12 -8.41
N GLY A 213 -24.32 -0.42 -7.42
CA GLY A 213 -24.58 0.46 -6.28
C GLY A 213 -23.63 0.31 -5.09
N TYR A 214 -22.52 -0.41 -5.24
CA TYR A 214 -21.63 -0.75 -4.13
C TYR A 214 -20.18 -0.30 -4.36
N ALA A 215 -19.52 0.11 -3.28
CA ALA A 215 -18.06 0.06 -3.16
C ALA A 215 -17.69 -1.30 -2.58
N THR A 216 -16.73 -1.98 -3.19
CA THR A 216 -16.30 -3.32 -2.77
C THR A 216 -14.79 -3.44 -2.59
N ALA A 217 -14.41 -4.28 -1.63
CA ALA A 217 -13.03 -4.69 -1.38
C ALA A 217 -12.99 -6.22 -1.33
N ARG A 218 -12.28 -6.82 -2.29
CA ARG A 218 -12.05 -8.26 -2.33
C ARG A 218 -10.81 -8.59 -1.51
N VAL A 219 -10.98 -9.42 -0.50
CA VAL A 219 -9.94 -9.75 0.48
C VAL A 219 -9.75 -11.26 0.52
N ARG A 220 -8.48 -11.68 0.56
CA ARG A 220 -8.11 -13.07 0.82
C ARG A 220 -7.93 -13.22 2.32
N ASP A 221 -8.62 -14.18 2.91
CA ASP A 221 -8.55 -14.47 4.34
C ASP A 221 -8.28 -15.97 4.52
N GLY A 222 -7.00 -16.30 4.69
CA GLY A 222 -6.49 -17.66 4.57
C GLY A 222 -6.82 -18.26 3.19
N GLU A 223 -7.54 -19.38 3.19
CA GLU A 223 -7.95 -20.08 1.96
C GLU A 223 -9.22 -19.51 1.33
N ARG A 224 -9.93 -18.61 2.02
CA ARG A 224 -11.20 -18.06 1.56
C ARG A 224 -11.01 -16.71 0.90
N THR A 225 -11.85 -16.41 -0.08
CA THR A 225 -11.95 -15.07 -0.65
C THR A 225 -13.30 -14.50 -0.28
N VAL A 226 -13.28 -13.31 0.31
CA VAL A 226 -14.47 -12.62 0.82
C VAL A 226 -14.53 -11.24 0.17
N GLU A 227 -15.72 -10.80 -0.24
CA GLU A 227 -15.93 -9.44 -0.71
C GLU A 227 -16.68 -8.64 0.36
N ALA A 228 -16.01 -7.62 0.91
CA ALA A 228 -16.66 -6.59 1.72
C ALA A 228 -17.36 -5.60 0.79
N SER A 229 -18.57 -5.16 1.16
CA SER A 229 -19.40 -4.27 0.35
C SER A 229 -20.10 -3.21 1.19
N VAL A 230 -20.07 -1.96 0.72
CA VAL A 230 -20.84 -0.84 1.27
C VAL A 230 -21.72 -0.27 0.16
N TRP A 231 -23.01 -0.11 0.43
CA TRP A 231 -23.92 0.56 -0.50
C TRP A 231 -23.55 2.04 -0.60
N ILE A 232 -23.50 2.54 -1.83
CA ILE A 232 -23.12 3.92 -2.14
C ILE A 232 -24.11 4.59 -3.10
N GLY A 233 -25.26 3.98 -3.37
CA GLY A 233 -26.33 4.51 -4.24
C GLY A 233 -26.34 3.95 -5.65
N GLU A 234 -27.50 4.00 -6.29
CA GLU A 234 -27.70 3.56 -7.67
C GLU A 234 -26.94 4.44 -8.69
N PRO A 235 -26.43 3.87 -9.79
CA PRO A 235 -25.53 4.57 -10.72
C PRO A 235 -26.19 5.65 -11.60
N TYR A 236 -27.51 5.79 -11.56
CA TYR A 236 -28.26 6.71 -12.42
C TYR A 236 -28.83 7.94 -11.69
N TRP A 237 -28.55 8.07 -10.40
CA TRP A 237 -29.03 9.18 -9.57
C TRP A 237 -27.88 10.11 -9.21
N ASP A 238 -28.06 11.40 -9.47
CA ASP A 238 -27.08 12.45 -9.16
C ASP A 238 -27.40 13.19 -7.85
N ASP A 239 -28.50 12.84 -7.20
CA ASP A 239 -28.93 13.44 -5.95
C ASP A 239 -28.01 13.04 -4.78
N GLU A 240 -28.28 13.70 -3.65
CA GLU A 240 -27.68 13.37 -2.37
C GLU A 240 -27.82 11.88 -2.05
N VAL A 241 -26.71 11.30 -1.54
CA VAL A 241 -26.64 9.88 -1.22
C VAL A 241 -26.07 9.67 0.17
N GLU A 242 -26.44 8.56 0.78
CA GLU A 242 -25.91 8.11 2.07
C GLU A 242 -25.16 6.79 1.93
N THR A 243 -24.10 6.63 2.70
CA THR A 243 -23.45 5.32 2.87
C THR A 243 -24.40 4.34 3.53
N GLY A 244 -24.48 3.12 3.02
CA GLY A 244 -25.24 2.03 3.65
C GLY A 244 -24.41 1.20 4.63
N SER A 245 -25.02 0.12 5.13
CA SER A 245 -24.34 -0.86 6.00
C SER A 245 -23.16 -1.53 5.29
N LEU A 246 -22.16 -1.93 6.06
CA LEU A 246 -21.09 -2.82 5.62
C LEU A 246 -21.56 -4.28 5.71
N THR A 247 -21.36 -5.03 4.64
CA THR A 247 -21.72 -6.45 4.51
C THR A 247 -20.56 -7.24 3.89
N TRP A 248 -20.60 -8.56 4.04
CA TRP A 248 -19.61 -9.46 3.42
C TRP A 248 -20.30 -10.58 2.66
N GLN A 249 -19.67 -10.98 1.56
CA GLN A 249 -20.13 -12.09 0.71
C GLN A 249 -18.99 -13.07 0.45
N ASP A 250 -19.31 -14.35 0.30
CA ASP A 250 -18.36 -15.36 -0.16
C ASP A 250 -18.04 -15.21 -1.66
N GLN A 251 -17.15 -16.08 -2.16
CA GLN A 251 -16.76 -16.11 -3.57
C GLN A 251 -17.89 -16.45 -4.55
N ASP A 252 -18.99 -17.03 -4.06
CA ASP A 252 -20.19 -17.36 -4.84
C ASP A 252 -21.25 -16.23 -4.76
N GLY A 253 -20.95 -15.13 -4.06
CA GLY A 253 -21.86 -14.00 -3.85
C GLY A 253 -22.89 -14.23 -2.74
N ARG A 254 -22.74 -15.26 -1.89
CA ARG A 254 -23.66 -15.52 -0.78
C ARG A 254 -23.29 -14.64 0.42
N ALA A 255 -24.29 -14.02 1.02
CA ALA A 255 -24.11 -13.21 2.23
C ALA A 255 -23.55 -14.06 3.38
N LEU A 256 -22.52 -13.54 4.05
CA LEU A 256 -21.90 -14.18 5.20
C LEU A 256 -22.48 -13.64 6.51
N PRO A 257 -22.78 -14.51 7.50
CA PRO A 257 -22.93 -14.10 8.89
C PRO A 257 -21.64 -13.41 9.36
N LEU A 258 -21.77 -12.36 10.19
CA LEU A 258 -20.62 -11.63 10.71
C LEU A 258 -19.66 -12.52 11.50
N ALA A 259 -20.19 -13.55 12.17
CA ALA A 259 -19.42 -14.55 12.91
C ALA A 259 -18.49 -15.40 12.01
N ASP A 260 -18.78 -15.48 10.70
CA ASP A 260 -18.03 -16.32 9.75
C ASP A 260 -16.97 -15.53 8.97
N VAL A 261 -16.98 -14.20 9.07
CA VAL A 261 -16.02 -13.29 8.42
C VAL A 261 -14.68 -13.37 9.14
N GLY A 262 -13.63 -13.82 8.44
CA GLY A 262 -12.29 -13.93 9.01
C GLY A 262 -11.68 -12.58 9.43
N PRO A 263 -10.58 -12.61 10.20
CA PRO A 263 -9.99 -11.41 10.81
C PRO A 263 -9.46 -10.39 9.78
N VAL A 264 -8.90 -10.85 8.66
CA VAL A 264 -8.35 -9.97 7.62
C VAL A 264 -9.50 -9.31 6.84
N ALA A 265 -10.48 -10.11 6.40
CA ALA A 265 -11.65 -9.62 5.69
C ALA A 265 -12.49 -8.67 6.55
N TRP A 266 -12.60 -8.94 7.85
CA TRP A 266 -13.24 -8.04 8.80
C TRP A 266 -12.50 -6.71 8.88
N SER A 267 -11.19 -6.75 9.17
CA SER A 267 -10.38 -5.55 9.33
C SER A 267 -10.40 -4.67 8.08
N GLU A 268 -10.25 -5.26 6.91
CA GLU A 268 -10.24 -4.53 5.64
C GLU A 268 -11.62 -4.00 5.24
N GLY A 269 -12.70 -4.73 5.55
CA GLY A 269 -14.06 -4.23 5.37
C GLY A 269 -14.33 -3.00 6.24
N MET A 270 -13.95 -3.06 7.52
CA MET A 270 -14.06 -1.94 8.46
C MET A 270 -13.22 -0.75 8.01
N ARG A 271 -12.00 -0.99 7.53
CA ARG A 271 -11.13 0.06 6.97
C ARG A 271 -11.80 0.78 5.80
N MET A 272 -12.36 0.02 4.86
CA MET A 272 -13.11 0.58 3.73
C MET A 272 -14.30 1.40 4.19
N ALA A 273 -15.18 0.83 5.01
CA ALA A 273 -16.40 1.51 5.45
C ALA A 273 -16.09 2.77 6.26
N SER A 274 -15.10 2.73 7.15
CA SER A 274 -14.61 3.88 7.90
C SER A 274 -14.05 4.97 6.98
N ALA A 275 -13.19 4.61 6.03
CA ALA A 275 -12.58 5.56 5.10
C ALA A 275 -13.62 6.22 4.20
N LEU A 276 -14.63 5.48 3.74
CA LEU A 276 -15.76 6.05 2.99
C LEU A 276 -16.57 7.00 3.88
N HIS A 277 -17.02 6.54 5.04
CA HIS A 277 -17.86 7.33 5.96
C HIS A 277 -17.17 8.60 6.48
N ALA A 278 -15.84 8.61 6.61
CA ALA A 278 -15.07 9.79 6.98
C ALA A 278 -15.13 10.92 5.94
N GLY A 279 -15.48 10.62 4.69
CA GLY A 279 -15.62 11.62 3.63
C GLY A 279 -16.98 12.33 3.58
N ARG A 280 -17.90 11.98 4.49
CA ARG A 280 -19.26 12.54 4.52
C ARG A 280 -19.23 14.05 4.75
N VAL A 281 -20.31 14.71 4.35
CA VAL A 281 -20.58 16.10 4.73
C VAL A 281 -20.73 16.16 6.26
N ILE A 282 -19.94 17.01 6.90
CA ILE A 282 -20.07 17.33 8.32
C ILE A 282 -20.85 18.64 8.38
N GLU A 283 -22.03 18.62 8.97
CA GLU A 283 -22.73 19.87 9.30
C GLU A 283 -21.92 20.58 10.40
N GLU A 284 -21.44 21.79 10.12
CA GLU A 284 -20.86 22.64 11.16
C GLU A 284 -21.96 22.94 12.18
N GLY A 285 -21.84 22.34 13.36
CA GLY A 285 -22.74 22.63 14.47
C GLY A 285 -22.65 24.11 14.80
N LYS A 286 -23.79 24.80 14.78
CA LYS A 286 -23.97 25.96 15.64
C LYS A 286 -23.81 25.46 17.07
N ASP A 287 -22.74 25.91 17.73
CA ASP A 287 -22.49 25.68 19.15
C ASP A 287 -23.79 25.93 19.94
N ALA A 288 -24.19 24.92 20.72
CA ALA A 288 -25.28 25.02 21.69
C ALA A 288 -24.72 25.49 23.04
#